data_AF-A0A2M7PE04-F1
#
_entry.id   AF-A0A2M7PE04-F1
#
_cell.length_a   1.000
_cell.length_b   1.000
_cell.length_c   1.000
_cell.angle_alpha   90.00
_cell.angle_beta   90.00
_cell.angle_gamma   90.00
#
_symmetry.space_group_name_H-M   'P 1'
#
loop_
_entity.id
_entity.type
_entity.pdbx_description
1 polymer ?
#
loop_
_entity_poly.entity_id
_entity_poly.type
_entity_poly.pdbx_seq_one_letter_code
_entity_poly.pdbx_strand_id
1 'polypeptide(L)'
;IESEILQSKVKVFCELHRQDQVIRRQLLEIEEKNRLLEKQLGEIKTLRGFIPICSACKKIRNDQGYWEAIEVYIRNHSEAEFSHGLCPECIETLYKKYDK
;
A
#
# COMPACT_ATOMS: atom_id res chain seq x y z
N ILE A 1 13.19 -11.58 58.87
CA ILE A 1 14.08 -11.12 57.77
C ILE A 1 14.09 -12.12 56.61
N GLU A 2 14.61 -13.36 56.75
CA GLU A 2 14.65 -14.32 55.62
C GLU A 2 13.28 -14.75 55.08
N SER A 3 12.29 -14.99 55.95
CA SER A 3 10.91 -15.34 55.56
C SER A 3 10.21 -14.21 54.76
N GLU A 4 10.46 -12.95 55.14
CA GLU A 4 9.93 -11.75 54.47
C GLU A 4 10.53 -11.53 53.08
N ILE A 5 11.83 -11.83 52.95
CA ILE A 5 12.55 -11.78 51.67
C ILE A 5 12.00 -12.88 50.74
N LEU A 6 11.75 -14.08 51.27
CA LEU A 6 11.16 -15.17 50.49
C LEU A 6 9.75 -14.84 50.00
N GLN A 7 8.90 -14.30 50.87
CA GLN A 7 7.54 -13.87 50.50
C GLN A 7 7.57 -12.77 49.43
N SER A 8 8.48 -11.80 49.57
CA SER A 8 8.67 -10.73 48.57
C SER A 8 9.11 -11.28 47.21
N LYS A 9 10.06 -12.23 47.19
CA LYS A 9 10.53 -12.89 45.95
C LYS A 9 9.42 -13.68 45.27
N VAL A 10 8.63 -14.44 46.03
CA VAL A 10 7.48 -15.19 45.50
C VAL A 10 6.45 -14.24 44.90
N LYS A 11 6.16 -13.11 45.57
CA LYS A 11 5.23 -12.10 45.06
C LYS A 11 5.69 -11.53 43.71
N VAL A 12 6.95 -11.13 43.60
CA VAL A 12 7.54 -10.63 42.35
C VAL A 12 7.48 -11.69 41.24
N PHE A 13 7.80 -12.94 41.55
CA PHE A 13 7.74 -14.04 40.57
C PHE A 13 6.32 -14.27 40.05
N CYS A 14 5.32 -14.29 40.94
CA CYS A 14 3.92 -14.41 40.53
C CYS A 14 3.46 -13.23 39.68
N GLU A 15 3.91 -12.01 39.99
CA GLU A 15 3.58 -10.80 39.23
C GLU A 15 4.19 -10.81 37.83
N LEU A 16 5.46 -11.20 37.70
CA LEU A 16 6.16 -11.39 36.42
C LEU A 16 5.48 -12.47 35.57
N HIS A 17 5.11 -13.61 36.18
CA HIS A 17 4.41 -14.67 35.48
C HIS A 17 3.04 -14.20 34.97
N ARG A 18 2.31 -13.41 35.76
CA ARG A 18 1.04 -12.81 35.34
C ARG A 18 1.23 -11.85 34.16
N GLN A 19 2.28 -11.04 34.19
CA GLN A 19 2.61 -10.12 33.09
C GLN A 19 2.99 -10.89 31.81
N ASP A 20 3.82 -11.94 31.92
CA ASP A 20 4.19 -12.80 30.79
C ASP A 20 2.96 -13.44 30.13
N GLN A 21 2.01 -13.92 30.94
CA GLN A 21 0.73 -14.44 30.42
C GLN A 21 -0.08 -13.40 29.64
N VAL A 22 -0.13 -12.15 30.13
CA VAL A 22 -0.84 -11.05 29.44
C VAL A 22 -0.14 -10.70 28.12
N ILE A 23 1.18 -10.57 28.13
CA ILE A 23 1.98 -10.24 26.94
C ILE A 23 1.80 -11.32 25.87
N ARG A 24 1.87 -12.60 26.24
CA ARG A 24 1.64 -13.72 25.31
C ARG A 24 0.25 -13.66 24.66
N ARG A 25 -0.78 -13.33 25.44
CA ARG A 25 -2.15 -13.18 24.92
C ARG A 25 -2.24 -12.03 23.92
N GLN A 26 -1.60 -10.90 24.23
CA GLN A 26 -1.59 -9.73 23.35
C GLN A 26 -0.81 -9.99 22.06
N LEU A 27 0.30 -10.73 22.11
CA LEU A 27 1.06 -11.12 20.92
C LEU A 27 0.18 -11.93 19.95
N LEU A 28 -0.54 -12.94 20.45
CA LEU A 28 -1.47 -13.73 19.63
C LEU A 28 -2.57 -12.87 19.03
N GLU A 29 -3.11 -11.91 19.78
CA GLU A 29 -4.13 -11.00 19.28
C GLU A 29 -3.59 -10.04 18.20
N ILE A 30 -2.36 -9.55 18.36
CA ILE A 30 -1.68 -8.70 17.37
C ILE A 30 -1.41 -9.49 16.10
N GLU A 31 -0.92 -10.72 16.21
CA GLU A 31 -0.66 -11.60 15.06
C GLU A 31 -1.94 -11.88 14.27
N GLU A 32 -3.05 -12.21 14.94
CA GLU A 32 -4.33 -12.47 14.29
C GLU A 32 -4.86 -11.21 13.59
N LYS A 33 -4.75 -10.04 14.24
CA LYS A 33 -5.13 -8.75 13.64
C LYS A 33 -4.26 -8.40 12.43
N ASN A 34 -2.95 -8.61 12.50
CA ASN A 34 -2.05 -8.38 11.38
C ASN A 34 -2.40 -9.30 10.20
N ARG A 35 -2.65 -10.59 10.45
CA ARG A 35 -3.08 -11.53 9.40
C ARG A 35 -4.38 -11.09 8.74
N LEU A 36 -5.35 -10.62 9.52
CA LEU A 36 -6.61 -10.11 9.00
C LEU A 36 -6.41 -8.85 8.16
N LEU A 37 -5.60 -7.91 8.63
CA LEU A 37 -5.25 -6.69 7.90
C LEU A 37 -4.55 -7.00 6.58
N GLU A 38 -3.59 -7.92 6.57
CA GLU A 38 -2.90 -8.37 5.36
C GLU A 38 -3.88 -8.98 4.35
N LYS A 39 -4.82 -9.81 4.80
CA LYS A 39 -5.86 -10.38 3.95
C LYS A 39 -6.75 -9.30 3.33
N GLN A 40 -7.24 -8.36 4.14
CA GLN A 40 -8.06 -7.24 3.66
C GLN A 40 -7.29 -6.34 2.67
N LEU A 41 -6.01 -6.07 2.93
CA LEU A 41 -5.15 -5.34 2.02
C LEU A 41 -4.93 -6.09 0.69
N GLY A 42 -4.82 -7.41 0.73
CA GLY A 42 -4.78 -8.26 -0.46
C GLY A 42 -6.03 -8.11 -1.34
N GLU A 43 -7.22 -8.13 -0.72
CA GLU A 43 -8.51 -7.95 -1.41
C GLU A 43 -8.70 -6.51 -1.95
N ILE A 44 -8.16 -5.50 -1.27
CA ILE A 44 -8.18 -4.12 -1.76
C ILE A 44 -7.24 -3.96 -2.97
N LYS A 45 -6.09 -4.64 -3.00
CA LYS A 45 -5.14 -4.55 -4.12
C LYS A 45 -5.72 -5.09 -5.43
N THR A 46 -6.58 -6.11 -5.40
CA THR A 46 -7.24 -6.63 -6.61
C THR A 46 -8.28 -5.66 -7.18
N LEU A 47 -8.91 -4.83 -6.33
CA LEU A 47 -9.82 -3.75 -6.76
C LEU A 47 -9.08 -2.49 -7.24
N ARG A 48 -7.85 -2.24 -6.74
CA ARG A 48 -7.00 -1.09 -7.13
C ARG A 48 -6.35 -1.20 -8.52
N GLY A 49 -6.60 -2.29 -9.27
CA GLY A 49 -6.12 -2.45 -10.64
C GLY A 49 -7.05 -1.88 -11.72
N PHE A 50 -8.29 -1.52 -11.37
CA PHE A 50 -9.27 -1.05 -12.35
C PHE A 50 -9.22 0.46 -12.48
N ILE A 51 -8.55 0.95 -13.53
CA ILE A 51 -8.50 2.37 -13.88
C ILE A 51 -9.65 2.67 -14.85
N PRO A 52 -10.69 3.42 -14.45
CA PRO A 52 -11.80 3.76 -15.33
C PRO A 52 -11.32 4.72 -16.44
N ILE A 53 -11.31 4.23 -17.68
CA ILE A 53 -10.94 5.02 -18.86
C ILE A 53 -12.16 5.35 -19.73
N CYS A 54 -12.14 6.52 -20.37
CA CYS A 54 -13.11 6.87 -21.40
C CYS A 54 -12.80 6.06 -22.67
N SER A 55 -13.77 5.30 -23.18
CA SER A 55 -13.56 4.49 -24.39
C SER A 55 -13.23 5.33 -25.63
N ALA A 56 -13.77 6.56 -25.71
CA ALA A 56 -13.59 7.46 -26.84
C ALA A 56 -12.29 8.28 -26.79
N CYS A 57 -11.99 8.95 -25.67
CA CYS A 57 -10.85 9.87 -25.57
C CYS A 57 -9.70 9.38 -24.67
N LYS A 58 -9.83 8.18 -24.07
CA LYS A 58 -8.81 7.53 -23.21
C LYS A 58 -8.40 8.30 -21.94
N LYS A 59 -9.08 9.40 -21.61
CA LYS A 59 -8.94 10.07 -20.31
C LYS A 59 -9.27 9.11 -19.17
N ILE A 60 -8.62 9.29 -18.04
CA ILE A 60 -8.87 8.54 -16.81
C ILE A 60 -9.80 9.33 -15.91
N ARG A 61 -10.76 8.64 -15.28
CA ARG A 61 -11.58 9.23 -14.22
C ARG A 61 -10.86 9.05 -12.88
N ASN A 62 -10.52 10.16 -12.22
CA ASN A 62 -9.88 10.13 -10.91
C ASN A 62 -10.88 9.90 -9.76
N ASP A 63 -10.39 9.78 -8.53
CA ASP A 63 -11.19 9.50 -7.34
C ASP A 63 -12.20 10.61 -6.99
N GLN A 64 -11.95 11.84 -7.45
CA GLN A 64 -12.87 12.97 -7.31
C GLN A 64 -13.95 12.98 -8.42
N GLY A 65 -13.85 12.07 -9.39
CA GLY A 65 -14.79 11.91 -10.49
C GLY A 65 -14.48 12.79 -11.71
N TYR A 66 -13.37 13.53 -11.73
CA TYR A 66 -12.94 14.33 -12.87
C TYR A 66 -12.21 13.49 -13.91
N TRP A 67 -12.28 13.93 -15.18
CA TRP A 67 -11.58 13.29 -16.30
C TRP A 67 -10.28 14.01 -16.60
N GLU A 68 -9.16 13.33 -16.41
CA GLU A 68 -7.82 13.85 -16.63
C GLU A 68 -7.05 13.04 -17.68
N ALA A 69 -5.98 13.64 -18.21
CA ALA A 69 -5.09 12.96 -19.14
C ALA A 69 -4.32 11.84 -18.42
N ILE A 70 -3.95 10.80 -19.15
CA ILE A 70 -3.31 9.61 -18.57
C ILE A 70 -1.98 9.92 -17.90
N GLU A 71 -1.22 10.85 -18.47
CA GLU A 71 0.07 11.30 -18.00
C GLU A 71 -0.06 12.00 -16.64
N VAL A 72 -1.14 12.79 -16.47
CA VAL A 72 -1.43 13.48 -15.20
C VAL A 72 -1.79 12.47 -14.12
N TYR A 73 -2.68 11.52 -14.45
CA TYR A 73 -3.09 10.50 -13.51
C TYR A 73 -1.89 9.65 -13.04
N ILE A 74 -1.09 9.14 -13.97
CA ILE A 74 0.05 8.28 -13.62
C ILE A 74 1.10 9.06 -12.81
N ARG A 75 1.42 10.31 -13.16
CA ARG A 75 2.34 11.14 -12.38
C ARG A 75 1.84 11.38 -10.95
N ASN A 76 0.53 11.58 -10.77
CA ASN A 76 -0.06 11.84 -9.44
C ASN A 76 -0.14 10.57 -8.56
N HIS A 77 -0.19 9.38 -9.17
CA HIS A 77 -0.44 8.12 -8.47
C HIS A 77 0.77 7.15 -8.53
N SER A 78 1.92 7.58 -9.03
CA SER A 78 3.16 6.79 -9.09
C SER A 78 4.40 7.70 -9.09
N GLU A 79 5.59 7.10 -9.00
CA GLU A 79 6.88 7.81 -9.10
C GLU A 79 7.33 8.00 -10.57
N ALA A 80 6.45 7.76 -11.55
CA ALA A 80 6.82 7.84 -12.96
C ALA A 80 6.88 9.30 -13.47
N GLU A 81 7.91 9.60 -14.25
CA GLU A 81 8.05 10.85 -14.99
C GLU A 81 7.97 10.61 -16.50
N PHE A 82 7.36 11.55 -17.21
CA PHE A 82 7.15 11.48 -18.65
C PHE A 82 8.01 12.51 -19.39
N SER A 83 8.75 12.03 -20.38
CA SER A 83 9.40 12.86 -21.40
C SER A 83 8.60 12.89 -22.69
N HIS A 84 8.68 13.98 -23.44
CA HIS A 84 8.07 14.09 -24.76
C HIS A 84 9.04 13.58 -25.84
N GLY A 85 8.59 12.65 -26.67
CA GLY A 85 9.33 12.11 -27.81
C GLY A 85 8.38 11.63 -28.91
N LEU A 86 8.90 11.46 -30.13
CA LEU A 86 8.17 10.90 -31.26
C LEU A 86 8.74 9.53 -31.59
N CYS A 87 7.88 8.52 -31.77
CA CYS A 87 8.33 7.23 -32.28
C CYS A 87 8.65 7.31 -33.79
N PRO A 88 9.41 6.35 -34.35
CA PRO A 88 9.73 6.33 -35.78
C PRO A 88 8.51 6.42 -36.69
N GLU A 89 7.40 5.75 -36.34
CA GLU A 89 6.14 5.79 -37.11
C GLU A 89 5.52 7.19 -37.13
N CYS A 90 5.53 7.90 -36.00
CA CYS A 90 5.05 9.27 -35.91
C CYS A 90 5.94 10.23 -36.71
N ILE A 91 7.26 10.02 -36.66
CA ILE A 91 8.21 10.82 -37.47
C ILE A 91 7.93 10.59 -38.95
N GLU A 92 7.81 9.33 -39.38
CA GLU A 92 7.51 9.00 -40.77
C GLU A 92 6.17 9.60 -41.20
N THR A 93 5.15 9.57 -40.36
CA THR A 93 3.82 10.12 -40.69
C THR A 93 3.83 11.64 -40.77
N LEU A 94 4.43 12.32 -39.80
CA LEU A 94 4.42 13.79 -39.70
C LEU A 94 5.42 14.45 -40.66
N TYR A 95 6.56 13.82 -40.90
CA TYR A 95 7.68 14.41 -41.64
C TYR A 95 7.97 13.76 -42.99
N LYS A 96 7.15 12.79 -43.45
CA LYS A 96 7.30 12.11 -44.76
C LYS A 96 7.53 13.02 -45.97
N LYS A 97 7.08 14.28 -45.89
CA LYS A 97 7.19 15.27 -46.99
C LYS A 97 8.47 16.13 -46.94
N TYR A 98 9.33 15.95 -45.94
CA TYR A 98 10.53 16.76 -45.75
C TYR A 98 11.85 16.02 -46.04
N ASP A 99 11.79 14.71 -46.31
CA ASP A 99 12.91 14.00 -46.92
C ASP A 99 12.99 14.38 -48.41
N LYS A 100 14.04 15.13 -48.77
CA LYS A 100 14.38 15.50 -50.15
C LYS A 100 15.02 14.34 -50.90
#